data_AF-A0A524PF61-F1
#
_entry.id   AF-A0A524PF61-F1
#
_cell.length_a   1.000
_cell.length_b   1.000
_cell.length_c   1.000
_cell.angle_alpha   90.00
_cell.angle_beta   90.00
_cell.angle_gamma   90.00
#
_symmetry.space_group_name_H-M   'P 1'
#
loop_
_entity.id
_entity.type
_entity.pdbx_description
1 polymer ?
#
loop_
_entity_poly.entity_id
_entity_poly.type
_entity_poly.pdbx_seq_one_letter_code
_entity_poly.pdbx_strand_id
1 'polypeptide(L)'
;MSVPPSGELKIDRKARMQLGFDEQRARPVEQRLADFGPTFIPLTPEEARQAAERCIHCPDPAACMEACPVHNDIASAMWLIEEGDFIGAAEVYRQTSSMPEVCGIVCPHEAVCQGACVRNKRSEPVITGALEAFVTDYQRKHAKVKIPVGKKSGQKVAIIGSGPSGLACAEQLLRMGHEPTIFEAFPAPGGLLIYGIPNFKLPKDTVNAVIGDLKAAGATFVTDTRIGEGKSIDHLLAEGYAAVYIGVGSGIDANMDVPGADLPGVYQATDYLIRSNVDQSILPKAKQESLANGRRIVVVGGGDTASDCLRSALRLGAEEVTCLYRRTEAEMPGGKKDRTLAREEGAQYRFLTQPVRFVAGVDGRVSAVECLQCELGEPDDSGR
;
A
#
# COMPACT_ATOMS: atom_id res chain seq x y z
N MET A 1 30.21 2.91 -2.20
CA MET A 1 31.28 2.03 -1.66
C MET A 1 30.73 0.61 -1.58
N SER A 2 31.56 -0.43 -1.69
CA SER A 2 31.08 -1.80 -1.43
C SER A 2 30.77 -1.95 0.06
N VAL A 3 29.55 -2.35 0.41
CA VAL A 3 29.19 -2.61 1.80
C VAL A 3 29.90 -3.89 2.25
N PRO A 4 30.65 -3.88 3.37
CA PRO A 4 31.27 -5.10 3.89
C PRO A 4 30.21 -6.13 4.27
N PRO A 5 30.46 -7.44 4.09
CA PRO A 5 29.56 -8.48 4.58
C PRO A 5 29.27 -8.29 6.07
N SER A 6 28.04 -8.63 6.50
CA SER A 6 27.59 -8.40 7.88
C SER A 6 28.56 -8.95 8.93
N GLY A 7 29.15 -10.13 8.66
CA GLY A 7 30.11 -10.79 9.54
C GLY A 7 31.45 -10.06 9.74
N GLU A 8 31.83 -9.18 8.80
CA GLU A 8 33.12 -8.47 8.81
C GLU A 8 33.04 -7.08 9.46
N LEU A 9 31.81 -6.59 9.70
CA LEU A 9 31.58 -5.31 10.34
C LEU A 9 32.06 -5.31 11.79
N LYS A 10 32.98 -4.40 12.12
CA LYS A 10 33.51 -4.18 13.47
C LYS A 10 32.55 -3.34 14.31
N ILE A 11 31.37 -3.88 14.58
CA ILE A 11 30.32 -3.25 15.38
C ILE A 11 30.12 -3.96 16.72
N ASP A 12 29.79 -3.20 17.76
CA ASP A 12 29.33 -3.77 19.03
C ASP A 12 27.82 -4.08 18.96
N ARG A 13 27.51 -5.31 18.56
CA ARG A 13 26.14 -5.81 18.47
C ARG A 13 25.41 -5.79 19.82
N LYS A 14 26.13 -5.98 20.94
CA LYS A 14 25.52 -5.96 22.27
C LYS A 14 25.15 -4.55 22.66
N ALA A 15 26.00 -3.57 22.39
CA ALA A 15 25.70 -2.15 22.60
C ALA A 15 24.52 -1.71 21.73
N ARG A 16 24.49 -2.05 20.43
CA ARG A 16 23.37 -1.72 19.53
C ARG A 16 22.03 -2.30 19.99
N MET A 17 22.02 -3.49 20.60
CA MET A 17 20.81 -4.07 21.20
C MET A 17 20.23 -3.22 22.35
N GLN A 18 21.04 -2.37 23.00
CA GLN A 18 20.60 -1.48 24.08
C GLN A 18 20.13 -0.11 23.61
N LEU A 19 20.27 0.24 22.32
CA LEU A 19 19.81 1.51 21.80
C LEU A 19 18.29 1.65 21.98
N GLY A 20 17.85 2.87 22.32
CA GLY A 20 16.44 3.23 22.53
C GLY A 20 15.64 3.31 21.23
N PHE A 21 14.34 3.04 21.30
CA PHE A 21 13.44 3.05 20.15
C PHE A 21 12.70 4.38 20.06
N ASP A 22 12.90 5.09 18.96
CA ASP A 22 12.11 6.25 18.61
C ASP A 22 11.06 5.86 17.57
N GLU A 23 9.80 5.90 18.00
CA GLU A 23 8.68 5.63 17.10
C GLU A 23 8.55 6.72 16.04
N GLN A 24 8.17 6.34 14.82
CA GLN A 24 7.93 7.29 13.75
C GLN A 24 6.79 8.24 14.15
N ARG A 25 7.09 9.53 14.18
CA ARG A 25 6.15 10.56 14.63
C ARG A 25 4.98 10.69 13.66
N ALA A 26 3.75 10.58 14.15
CA ALA A 26 2.54 10.93 13.41
C ALA A 26 2.24 12.44 13.54
N ARG A 27 1.56 13.02 12.55
CA ARG A 27 0.98 14.36 12.68
C ARG A 27 -0.10 14.37 13.78
N PRO A 28 -0.34 15.50 14.47
CA PRO A 28 -1.45 15.65 15.42
C PRO A 28 -2.79 15.22 14.81
N VAL A 29 -3.69 14.64 15.62
CA VAL A 29 -5.00 14.14 15.17
C VAL A 29 -5.79 15.22 14.42
N GLU A 30 -5.79 16.45 14.93
CA GLU A 30 -6.54 17.57 14.38
C GLU A 30 -6.05 17.93 12.97
N GLN A 31 -4.74 17.87 12.73
CA GLN A 31 -4.16 18.09 11.40
C GLN A 31 -4.45 16.91 10.47
N ARG A 32 -4.38 15.68 10.99
CA ARG A 32 -4.68 14.46 10.23
C ARG A 32 -6.12 14.42 9.74
N LEU A 33 -7.07 14.93 10.53
CA LEU A 33 -8.49 14.98 10.19
C LEU A 33 -8.85 16.14 9.25
N ALA A 34 -8.05 17.21 9.22
CA ALA A 34 -8.30 18.38 8.39
C ALA A 34 -7.92 18.20 6.91
N ASP A 35 -7.15 17.17 6.57
CA ASP A 35 -6.67 16.93 5.21
C ASP A 35 -6.41 15.45 4.88
N PHE A 36 -6.10 15.17 3.61
CA PHE A 36 -5.67 13.86 3.12
C PHE A 36 -4.14 13.78 2.94
N GLY A 37 -3.38 14.63 3.64
CA GLY A 37 -1.92 14.62 3.62
C GLY A 37 -1.32 13.42 4.38
N PRO A 38 -0.01 13.13 4.20
CA PRO A 38 0.64 11.97 4.81
C PRO A 38 0.46 11.90 6.33
N THR A 39 0.18 10.73 6.87
CA THR A 39 -0.04 10.55 8.32
C THR A 39 1.22 10.81 9.14
N PHE A 40 2.37 10.34 8.64
CA PHE A 40 3.64 10.38 9.34
C PHE A 40 4.48 11.58 8.93
N ILE A 41 5.21 12.12 9.90
CA ILE A 41 6.22 13.15 9.67
C ILE A 41 7.45 12.47 9.05
N PRO A 42 7.98 12.98 7.92
CA PRO A 42 9.21 12.43 7.33
C PRO A 42 10.38 12.48 8.31
N LEU A 43 11.22 11.44 8.28
CA LEU A 43 12.46 11.43 9.04
C LEU A 43 13.42 12.50 8.51
N THR A 44 14.13 13.16 9.43
CA THR A 44 15.32 13.93 9.08
C THR A 44 16.50 12.98 8.81
N PRO A 45 17.55 13.43 8.09
CA PRO A 45 18.77 12.65 7.93
C PRO A 45 19.38 12.15 9.24
N GLU A 46 19.33 12.95 10.30
CA GLU A 46 19.86 12.56 11.61
C GLU A 46 19.00 11.47 12.26
N GLU A 47 17.67 11.64 12.29
CA GLU A 47 16.75 10.61 12.80
C GLU A 47 16.89 9.29 12.02
N ALA A 48 17.05 9.36 10.69
CA ALA A 48 17.24 8.18 9.84
C ALA A 48 18.53 7.42 10.17
N ARG A 49 19.63 8.15 10.39
CA ARG A 49 20.93 7.56 10.80
C ARG A 49 20.83 6.88 12.15
N GLN A 50 20.25 7.56 13.15
CA GLN A 50 20.06 7.03 14.50
C GLN A 50 19.16 5.78 14.49
N ALA A 51 18.07 5.80 13.72
CA ALA A 51 17.19 4.66 13.58
C ALA A 51 17.85 3.47 12.87
N ALA A 52 18.71 3.72 11.87
CA ALA A 52 19.46 2.67 11.17
C ALA A 52 20.56 2.03 12.03
N GLU A 53 21.22 2.81 12.91
CA GLU A 53 22.25 2.32 13.84
C GLU A 53 21.74 1.19 14.75
N ARG A 54 20.43 1.16 15.02
CA ARG A 54 19.77 0.06 15.77
C ARG A 54 19.93 -1.31 15.08
N CYS A 55 20.22 -1.36 13.78
CA CYS A 55 20.51 -2.60 13.07
C CYS A 55 21.76 -3.25 13.66
N ILE A 56 21.64 -4.52 14.06
CA ILE A 56 22.77 -5.27 14.64
C ILE A 56 23.60 -6.02 13.61
N HIS A 57 23.32 -5.85 12.31
CA HIS A 57 23.92 -6.59 11.20
C HIS A 57 24.05 -8.08 11.51
N CYS A 58 22.88 -8.75 11.52
CA CYS A 58 22.78 -10.19 11.75
C CYS A 58 23.68 -10.93 10.74
N PRO A 59 24.29 -12.07 11.11
CA PRO A 59 24.96 -12.91 10.13
C PRO A 59 24.03 -13.28 8.98
N ASP A 60 24.60 -13.39 7.78
CA ASP A 60 23.84 -13.66 6.57
C ASP A 60 23.43 -15.15 6.48
N PRO A 61 22.24 -15.47 5.94
CA PRO A 61 21.18 -14.54 5.57
C PRO A 61 20.44 -14.00 6.80
N ALA A 62 20.21 -12.68 6.84
CA ALA A 62 19.49 -12.07 7.93
C ALA A 62 17.98 -12.39 7.85
N ALA A 63 17.35 -12.66 9.01
CA ALA A 63 15.92 -13.02 9.07
C ALA A 63 14.99 -11.99 8.42
N CYS A 64 15.32 -10.70 8.46
CA CYS A 64 14.54 -9.66 7.81
C CYS A 64 14.61 -9.73 6.26
N MET A 65 15.72 -10.21 5.69
CA MET A 65 15.89 -10.41 4.26
C MET A 65 15.11 -11.63 3.78
N GLU A 66 15.17 -12.73 4.53
CA GLU A 66 14.40 -13.96 4.24
C GLU A 66 12.89 -13.71 4.31
N ALA A 67 12.45 -12.89 5.27
CA ALA A 67 11.05 -12.53 5.41
C ALA A 67 10.55 -11.49 4.39
N CYS A 68 11.46 -10.78 3.71
CA CYS A 68 11.09 -9.83 2.66
C CYS A 68 10.75 -10.61 1.38
N PRO A 69 9.54 -10.47 0.79
CA PRO A 69 9.17 -11.24 -0.41
C PRO A 69 10.04 -10.98 -1.64
N VAL A 70 10.73 -9.83 -1.68
CA VAL A 70 11.68 -9.48 -2.76
C VAL A 70 13.13 -9.65 -2.31
N HIS A 71 13.38 -10.14 -1.10
CA HIS A 71 14.72 -10.38 -0.56
C HIS A 71 15.64 -9.15 -0.59
N ASN A 72 15.09 -7.97 -0.28
CA ASN A 72 15.86 -6.73 -0.13
C ASN A 72 17.08 -6.96 0.79
N ASP A 73 18.26 -6.49 0.39
CA ASP A 73 19.46 -6.46 1.25
C ASP A 73 19.36 -5.33 2.29
N ILE A 74 18.52 -5.58 3.29
CA ILE A 74 18.20 -4.63 4.34
C ILE A 74 19.45 -4.32 5.18
N ALA A 75 20.32 -5.30 5.45
CA ALA A 75 21.51 -5.09 6.26
C ALA A 75 22.46 -4.08 5.61
N SER A 76 22.70 -4.22 4.29
CA SER A 76 23.52 -3.27 3.56
C SER A 76 22.88 -1.89 3.46
N ALA A 77 21.56 -1.83 3.24
CA ALA A 77 20.85 -0.55 3.24
C ALA A 77 20.96 0.18 4.58
N MET A 78 20.82 -0.53 5.72
CA MET A 78 20.98 0.07 7.04
C MET A 78 22.39 0.62 7.27
N TRP A 79 23.42 -0.10 6.83
CA TRP A 79 24.81 0.37 6.92
C TRP A 79 25.01 1.69 6.17
N LEU A 80 24.54 1.74 4.92
CA LEU A 80 24.66 2.93 4.08
C LEU A 80 23.87 4.12 4.65
N ILE A 81 22.70 3.87 5.25
CA ILE A 81 21.93 4.92 5.94
C ILE A 81 22.73 5.46 7.13
N GLU A 82 23.28 4.59 7.98
CA GLU A 82 24.08 4.99 9.15
C GLU A 82 25.29 5.86 8.76
N GLU A 83 25.99 5.47 7.70
CA GLU A 83 27.13 6.21 7.12
C GLU A 83 26.71 7.50 6.39
N GLY A 84 25.41 7.73 6.18
CA GLY A 84 24.87 8.91 5.49
C GLY A 84 24.86 8.82 3.96
N ASP A 85 25.17 7.65 3.37
CA ASP A 85 25.03 7.39 1.93
C ASP A 85 23.60 6.97 1.58
N PHE A 86 22.66 7.92 1.68
CA PHE A 86 21.24 7.67 1.44
C PHE A 86 20.92 7.30 0.00
N ILE A 87 21.66 7.86 -0.97
CA ILE A 87 21.47 7.52 -2.39
C ILE A 87 21.94 6.08 -2.64
N GLY A 88 23.09 5.68 -2.08
CA GLY A 88 23.56 4.30 -2.13
C GLY A 88 22.56 3.34 -1.51
N ALA A 89 21.99 3.68 -0.35
CA ALA A 89 20.97 2.87 0.30
C ALA A 89 19.69 2.71 -0.56
N ALA A 90 19.23 3.77 -1.22
CA ALA A 90 18.11 3.70 -2.15
C ALA A 90 18.40 2.78 -3.34
N GLU A 91 19.62 2.83 -3.89
CA GLU A 91 20.05 1.94 -4.96
C GLU A 91 20.08 0.46 -4.54
N VAL A 92 20.43 0.16 -3.28
CA VAL A 92 20.36 -1.21 -2.75
C VAL A 92 18.93 -1.75 -2.81
N TYR A 93 17.92 -0.98 -2.38
CA TYR A 93 16.52 -1.41 -2.48
C TYR A 93 16.07 -1.63 -3.93
N ARG A 94 16.51 -0.77 -4.87
CA ARG A 94 16.17 -0.90 -6.30
C ARG A 94 16.80 -2.10 -7.01
N GLN A 95 17.75 -2.80 -6.38
CA GLN A 95 18.32 -4.01 -6.96
C GLN A 95 17.31 -5.16 -7.01
N THR A 96 16.37 -5.19 -6.05
CA THR A 96 15.39 -6.28 -5.93
C THR A 96 13.94 -5.83 -5.93
N SER A 97 13.66 -4.56 -5.61
CA SER A 97 12.32 -3.97 -5.63
C SER A 97 12.12 -3.02 -6.81
N SER A 98 11.02 -3.19 -7.53
CA SER A 98 10.59 -2.30 -8.61
C SER A 98 9.96 -0.97 -8.12
N MET A 99 9.45 -0.96 -6.89
CA MET A 99 8.73 0.19 -6.33
C MET A 99 9.05 0.35 -4.85
N PRO A 100 10.32 0.53 -4.46
CA PRO A 100 10.70 0.65 -3.06
C PRO A 100 10.06 1.87 -2.38
N GLU A 101 9.73 2.92 -3.14
CA GLU A 101 8.99 4.08 -2.64
C GLU A 101 7.60 3.72 -2.12
N VAL A 102 6.95 2.75 -2.77
CA VAL A 102 5.61 2.30 -2.40
C VAL A 102 5.74 1.28 -1.28
N CYS A 103 6.65 0.31 -1.42
CA CYS A 103 6.83 -0.78 -0.46
C CYS A 103 7.20 -0.27 0.93
N GLY A 104 8.15 0.68 1.03
CA GLY A 104 8.55 1.27 2.31
C GLY A 104 7.39 1.98 3.05
N ILE A 105 6.33 2.37 2.32
CA ILE A 105 5.16 3.04 2.89
C ILE A 105 4.07 2.04 3.28
N VAL A 106 3.71 1.12 2.38
CA VAL A 106 2.46 0.33 2.50
C VAL A 106 2.65 -1.14 2.83
N CYS A 107 3.88 -1.68 2.80
CA CYS A 107 4.08 -3.08 3.16
C CYS A 107 3.58 -3.36 4.58
N PRO A 108 3.07 -4.58 4.86
CA PRO A 108 2.70 -5.00 6.20
C PRO A 108 3.96 -5.38 6.99
N HIS A 109 4.84 -4.41 7.25
CA HIS A 109 6.19 -4.62 7.77
C HIS A 109 6.24 -5.50 9.04
N GLU A 110 5.24 -5.36 9.91
CA GLU A 110 5.05 -6.17 11.13
C GLU A 110 4.85 -7.66 10.86
N ALA A 111 4.33 -8.03 9.68
CA ALA A 111 4.16 -9.40 9.24
C ALA A 111 5.35 -9.94 8.42
N VAL A 112 6.28 -9.06 8.00
CA VAL A 112 7.44 -9.41 7.16
C VAL A 112 8.76 -8.98 7.81
N CYS A 113 9.56 -8.13 7.17
CA CYS A 113 10.91 -7.76 7.57
C CYS A 113 11.03 -7.23 9.01
N GLN A 114 10.12 -6.36 9.46
CA GLN A 114 10.14 -5.85 10.84
C GLN A 114 9.65 -6.91 11.83
N GLY A 115 8.67 -7.72 11.46
CA GLY A 115 8.20 -8.86 12.27
C GLY A 115 9.29 -9.91 12.52
N ALA A 116 10.09 -10.19 11.49
CA ALA A 116 11.21 -11.14 11.55
C ALA A 116 12.48 -10.56 12.19
N CYS A 117 12.51 -9.26 12.50
CA CYS A 117 13.69 -8.62 13.10
C CYS A 117 14.04 -9.29 14.43
N VAL A 118 15.29 -9.76 14.58
CA VAL A 118 15.74 -10.46 15.80
C VAL A 118 15.66 -9.61 17.06
N ARG A 119 15.57 -8.27 16.92
CA ARG A 119 15.37 -7.35 18.02
C ARG A 119 14.08 -7.63 18.79
N ASN A 120 13.02 -8.07 18.11
CA ASN A 120 11.69 -8.35 18.69
C ASN A 120 11.72 -9.33 19.87
N LYS A 121 12.81 -10.09 20.04
CA LYS A 121 13.02 -10.95 21.22
C LYS A 121 13.19 -10.17 22.52
N ARG A 122 13.57 -8.88 22.46
CA ARG A 122 13.92 -8.05 23.64
C ARG A 122 13.56 -6.56 23.52
N SER A 123 13.36 -6.03 22.32
CA SER A 123 13.05 -4.62 22.03
C SER A 123 12.37 -4.53 20.67
N GLU A 124 11.94 -3.34 20.30
CA GLU A 124 11.30 -2.98 19.05
C GLU A 124 12.24 -3.18 17.85
N PRO A 125 11.67 -3.49 16.67
CA PRO A 125 12.44 -3.74 15.47
C PRO A 125 13.12 -2.47 14.96
N VAL A 126 14.00 -2.63 13.97
CA VAL A 126 14.42 -1.50 13.14
C VAL A 126 13.22 -1.06 12.29
N ILE A 127 12.97 0.24 12.14
CA ILE A 127 11.86 0.79 11.35
C ILE A 127 12.16 0.75 9.84
N THR A 128 12.47 -0.45 9.32
CA THR A 128 12.90 -0.69 7.94
C THR A 128 12.02 -0.01 6.90
N GLY A 129 10.69 -0.05 7.06
CA GLY A 129 9.78 0.59 6.11
C GLY A 129 9.96 2.10 6.03
N ALA A 130 9.99 2.77 7.18
CA ALA A 130 10.19 4.21 7.26
C ALA A 130 11.57 4.63 6.71
N LEU A 131 12.60 3.80 6.92
CA LEU A 131 13.94 4.03 6.39
C LEU A 131 14.01 3.81 4.86
N GLU A 132 13.35 2.79 4.32
CA GLU A 132 13.19 2.57 2.88
C GLU A 132 12.46 3.74 2.20
N ALA A 133 11.35 4.19 2.80
CA ALA A 133 10.60 5.35 2.33
C ALA A 133 11.46 6.64 2.38
N PHE A 134 12.23 6.82 3.47
CA PHE A 134 13.11 7.98 3.62
C PHE A 134 14.20 8.03 2.54
N VAL A 135 14.95 6.94 2.32
CA VAL A 135 16.07 6.97 1.35
C VAL A 135 15.58 7.12 -0.08
N THR A 136 14.44 6.52 -0.42
CA THR A 136 13.89 6.60 -1.77
C THR A 136 13.31 7.99 -2.05
N ASP A 137 12.66 8.64 -1.09
CA ASP A 137 12.26 10.05 -1.17
C ASP A 137 13.48 10.98 -1.22
N TYR A 138 14.49 10.75 -0.38
CA TYR A 138 15.73 11.52 -0.37
C TYR A 138 16.41 11.47 -1.75
N GLN A 139 16.53 10.27 -2.33
CA GLN A 139 17.11 10.09 -3.64
C GLN A 139 16.34 10.88 -4.70
N ARG A 140 15.00 10.81 -4.74
CA ARG A 140 14.20 11.56 -5.73
C ARG A 140 14.40 13.07 -5.65
N LYS A 141 14.67 13.59 -4.45
CA LYS A 141 14.93 15.03 -4.23
C LYS A 141 16.35 15.47 -4.61
N HIS A 142 17.33 14.56 -4.57
CA HIS A 142 18.75 14.90 -4.73
C HIS A 142 19.42 14.27 -5.96
N ALA A 143 18.77 13.30 -6.60
CA ALA A 143 19.29 12.56 -7.74
C ALA A 143 18.16 12.14 -8.69
N LYS A 144 18.54 11.79 -9.93
CA LYS A 144 17.59 11.23 -10.90
C LYS A 144 17.48 9.73 -10.71
N VAL A 145 16.27 9.25 -10.49
CA VAL A 145 15.95 7.82 -10.61
C VAL A 145 15.98 7.46 -12.09
N LYS A 146 16.68 6.37 -12.44
CA LYS A 146 16.78 5.87 -13.81
C LYS A 146 16.54 4.38 -13.82
N ILE A 147 15.59 3.96 -14.65
CA ILE A 147 15.37 2.54 -14.94
C ILE A 147 16.41 2.12 -15.99
N PRO A 148 17.27 1.12 -15.74
CA PRO A 148 18.16 0.58 -16.75
C PRO A 148 17.36 0.00 -17.92
N VAL A 149 17.74 0.34 -19.15
CA VAL A 149 17.08 -0.17 -20.37
C VAL A 149 18.05 -1.08 -21.11
N GLY A 150 17.57 -2.28 -21.46
CA GLY A 150 18.34 -3.27 -22.20
C GLY A 150 18.52 -2.90 -23.67
N LYS A 151 19.36 -3.66 -24.38
CA LYS A 151 19.49 -3.52 -25.84
C LYS A 151 18.16 -3.87 -26.50
N LYS A 152 17.66 -2.98 -27.37
CA LYS A 152 16.39 -3.18 -28.08
C LYS A 152 16.30 -4.57 -28.72
N SER A 153 15.31 -5.32 -28.31
CA SER A 153 14.95 -6.65 -28.82
C SER A 153 14.07 -6.58 -30.07
N GLY A 154 13.40 -5.44 -30.29
CA GLY A 154 12.37 -5.27 -31.32
C GLY A 154 11.03 -5.95 -30.99
N GLN A 155 10.89 -6.55 -29.80
CA GLN A 155 9.68 -7.23 -29.38
C GLN A 155 8.76 -6.30 -28.58
N LYS A 156 7.49 -6.25 -28.96
CA LYS A 156 6.42 -5.53 -28.24
C LYS A 156 5.71 -6.48 -27.29
N VAL A 157 5.39 -6.01 -26.09
CA VAL A 157 4.64 -6.80 -25.09
C VAL A 157 3.46 -5.98 -24.58
N ALA A 158 2.27 -6.56 -24.61
CA ALA A 158 1.08 -5.93 -24.04
C ALA A 158 0.94 -6.32 -22.56
N ILE A 159 0.65 -5.35 -21.72
CA ILE A 159 0.38 -5.53 -20.28
C ILE A 159 -1.04 -5.06 -20.03
N ILE A 160 -1.91 -5.92 -19.50
CA ILE A 160 -3.30 -5.60 -19.21
C ILE A 160 -3.43 -5.28 -17.72
N GLY A 161 -3.67 -4.02 -17.39
CA GLY A 161 -3.74 -3.49 -16.03
C GLY A 161 -2.46 -2.75 -15.62
N SER A 162 -2.63 -1.56 -15.05
CA SER A 162 -1.52 -0.70 -14.62
C SER A 162 -1.30 -0.69 -13.09
N GLY A 163 -1.77 -1.72 -12.39
CA GLY A 163 -1.47 -1.92 -10.97
C GLY A 163 -0.01 -2.30 -10.70
N PRO A 164 0.36 -2.55 -9.44
CA PRO A 164 1.74 -2.86 -9.03
C PRO A 164 2.41 -3.96 -9.88
N SER A 165 1.68 -5.04 -10.17
CA SER A 165 2.16 -6.17 -10.94
C SER A 165 2.46 -5.78 -12.41
N GLY A 166 1.60 -4.98 -13.05
CA GLY A 166 1.82 -4.48 -14.41
C GLY A 166 2.98 -3.49 -14.50
N LEU A 167 3.11 -2.59 -13.51
CA LEU A 167 4.22 -1.64 -13.43
C LEU A 167 5.58 -2.34 -13.23
N ALA A 168 5.65 -3.32 -12.33
CA ALA A 168 6.86 -4.12 -12.12
C ALA A 168 7.22 -4.95 -13.36
N CYS A 169 6.21 -5.56 -14.02
CA CYS A 169 6.41 -6.27 -15.28
C CYS A 169 6.99 -5.36 -16.37
N ALA A 170 6.45 -4.14 -16.51
CA ALA A 170 6.94 -3.15 -17.46
C ALA A 170 8.41 -2.80 -17.21
N GLU A 171 8.81 -2.60 -15.96
CA GLU A 171 10.20 -2.31 -15.62
C GLU A 171 11.15 -3.45 -16.04
N GLN A 172 10.80 -4.70 -15.74
CA GLN A 172 11.62 -5.86 -16.10
C GLN A 172 11.73 -6.01 -17.62
N LEU A 173 10.62 -5.80 -18.35
CA LEU A 173 10.61 -5.84 -19.82
C LEU A 173 11.50 -4.75 -20.43
N LEU A 174 11.49 -3.53 -19.87
CA LEU A 174 12.40 -2.46 -20.28
C LEU A 174 13.87 -2.83 -20.04
N ARG A 175 14.19 -3.41 -18.88
CA ARG A 175 15.55 -3.92 -18.55
C ARG A 175 16.00 -5.01 -19.51
N MET A 176 15.07 -5.82 -20.01
CA MET A 176 15.32 -6.84 -21.05
C MET A 176 15.38 -6.26 -22.48
N GLY A 177 15.06 -4.98 -22.67
CA GLY A 177 15.07 -4.31 -23.97
C GLY A 177 13.82 -4.56 -24.82
N HIS A 178 12.70 -4.96 -24.21
CA HIS A 178 11.40 -5.06 -24.84
C HIS A 178 10.66 -3.72 -24.80
N GLU A 179 9.61 -3.59 -25.63
CA GLU A 179 8.76 -2.40 -25.73
C GLU A 179 7.39 -2.66 -25.09
N PRO A 180 7.22 -2.40 -23.77
CA PRO A 180 5.96 -2.65 -23.10
C PRO A 180 4.92 -1.57 -23.40
N THR A 181 3.69 -2.00 -23.68
CA THR A 181 2.50 -1.14 -23.73
C THR A 181 1.51 -1.59 -22.67
N ILE A 182 1.22 -0.72 -21.70
CA ILE A 182 0.28 -0.98 -20.62
C ILE A 182 -1.10 -0.44 -21.00
N PHE A 183 -2.08 -1.32 -21.05
CA PHE A 183 -3.49 -0.99 -21.26
C PHE A 183 -4.19 -0.90 -19.90
N GLU A 184 -4.78 0.25 -19.61
CA GLU A 184 -5.50 0.54 -18.37
C GLU A 184 -6.96 0.89 -18.66
N ALA A 185 -7.87 0.30 -17.89
CA ALA A 185 -9.30 0.53 -18.05
C ALA A 185 -9.76 1.89 -17.48
N PHE A 186 -9.04 2.42 -16.50
CA PHE A 186 -9.32 3.72 -15.88
C PHE A 186 -8.63 4.89 -16.61
N PRO A 187 -9.06 6.14 -16.38
CA PRO A 187 -8.44 7.32 -16.99
C PRO A 187 -6.99 7.57 -16.57
N ALA A 188 -6.60 7.20 -15.35
CA ALA A 188 -5.23 7.33 -14.83
C ALA A 188 -4.62 5.95 -14.52
N PRO A 189 -3.33 5.74 -14.82
CA PRO A 189 -2.65 4.49 -14.49
C PRO A 189 -2.25 4.41 -13.01
N GLY A 190 -2.07 3.19 -12.50
CA GLY A 190 -1.60 2.90 -11.14
C GLY A 190 -2.51 1.96 -10.35
N GLY A 191 -3.69 1.60 -10.89
CA GLY A 191 -4.65 0.71 -10.23
C GLY A 191 -5.01 1.18 -8.81
N LEU A 192 -5.05 0.26 -7.85
CA LEU A 192 -5.37 0.61 -6.45
C LEU A 192 -4.31 1.48 -5.76
N LEU A 193 -3.10 1.64 -6.31
CA LEU A 193 -2.14 2.61 -5.78
C LEU A 193 -2.64 4.05 -5.97
N ILE A 194 -3.34 4.33 -7.07
CA ILE A 194 -3.99 5.62 -7.32
C ILE A 194 -5.39 5.65 -6.71
N TYR A 195 -6.21 4.65 -7.01
CA TYR A 195 -7.63 4.73 -6.69
C TYR A 195 -8.01 4.13 -5.33
N GLY A 196 -7.28 3.15 -4.80
CA GLY A 196 -7.71 2.37 -3.62
C GLY A 196 -7.10 2.85 -2.30
N ILE A 197 -5.78 2.95 -2.23
CA ILE A 197 -5.07 3.33 -0.99
C ILE A 197 -5.21 4.84 -0.79
N PRO A 198 -5.66 5.36 0.35
CA PRO A 198 -5.84 6.82 0.51
C PRO A 198 -4.53 7.62 0.49
N ASN A 199 -4.60 8.89 0.10
CA ASN A 199 -3.42 9.77 0.01
C ASN A 199 -2.72 10.01 1.36
N PHE A 200 -3.45 9.92 2.48
CA PHE A 200 -2.86 10.01 3.82
C PHE A 200 -1.99 8.81 4.19
N LYS A 201 -2.10 7.71 3.44
CA LYS A 201 -1.28 6.50 3.57
C LYS A 201 -0.22 6.45 2.46
N LEU A 202 -0.63 6.56 1.20
CA LEU A 202 0.27 6.55 0.03
C LEU A 202 0.07 7.81 -0.82
N PRO A 203 1.02 8.76 -0.81
CA PRO A 203 0.94 9.96 -1.63
C PRO A 203 0.86 9.64 -3.12
N LYS A 204 -0.10 10.26 -3.84
CA LYS A 204 -0.30 10.00 -5.27
C LYS A 204 0.88 10.45 -6.11
N ASP A 205 1.55 11.51 -5.70
CA ASP A 205 2.76 12.01 -6.35
C ASP A 205 3.89 10.97 -6.36
N THR A 206 4.00 10.14 -5.32
CA THR A 206 4.95 9.03 -5.28
C THR A 206 4.67 8.01 -6.38
N VAL A 207 3.41 7.64 -6.57
CA VAL A 207 2.99 6.69 -7.62
C VAL A 207 3.15 7.29 -9.01
N ASN A 208 2.77 8.57 -9.17
CA ASN A 208 2.92 9.31 -10.43
C ASN A 208 4.39 9.44 -10.83
N ALA A 209 5.31 9.61 -9.86
CA ALA A 209 6.75 9.64 -10.12
C ALA A 209 7.26 8.29 -10.66
N VAL A 210 6.86 7.17 -10.07
CA VAL A 210 7.20 5.82 -10.57
C VAL A 210 6.69 5.61 -12.01
N ILE A 211 5.43 5.99 -12.28
CA ILE A 211 4.86 5.92 -13.63
C ILE A 211 5.63 6.83 -14.61
N GLY A 212 6.03 8.02 -14.15
CA GLY A 212 6.87 8.95 -14.90
C GLY A 212 8.22 8.34 -15.27
N ASP A 213 8.87 7.64 -14.35
CA ASP A 213 10.14 6.96 -14.57
C ASP A 213 10.00 5.86 -15.64
N LEU A 214 8.92 5.07 -15.60
CA LEU A 214 8.60 4.06 -16.61
C LEU A 214 8.36 4.67 -18.00
N LYS A 215 7.59 5.77 -18.06
CA LYS A 215 7.38 6.52 -19.32
C LYS A 215 8.70 7.05 -19.87
N ALA A 216 9.54 7.64 -19.01
CA ALA A 216 10.85 8.14 -19.40
C ALA A 216 11.80 7.04 -19.89
N ALA A 217 11.66 5.83 -19.37
CA ALA A 217 12.41 4.65 -19.80
C ALA A 217 11.87 4.01 -21.09
N GLY A 218 10.67 4.40 -21.56
CA GLY A 218 10.11 4.00 -22.85
C GLY A 218 8.84 3.16 -22.78
N ALA A 219 8.23 2.98 -21.61
CA ALA A 219 6.94 2.31 -21.50
C ALA A 219 5.80 3.20 -22.05
N THR A 220 4.91 2.59 -22.83
CA THR A 220 3.71 3.27 -23.36
C THR A 220 2.51 2.96 -22.47
N PHE A 221 1.69 3.97 -22.16
CA PHE A 221 0.44 3.78 -21.41
C PHE A 221 -0.75 4.16 -22.30
N VAL A 222 -1.73 3.27 -22.39
CA VAL A 222 -2.99 3.46 -23.10
C VAL A 222 -4.12 3.32 -22.09
N THR A 223 -4.62 4.45 -21.61
CA THR A 223 -5.70 4.54 -20.61
C THR A 223 -7.08 4.42 -21.28
N ASP A 224 -8.13 4.41 -20.47
CA ASP A 224 -9.53 4.33 -20.93
C ASP A 224 -9.79 3.13 -21.86
N THR A 225 -9.01 2.06 -21.70
CA THR A 225 -9.00 0.90 -22.59
C THR A 225 -9.15 -0.38 -21.79
N ARG A 226 -10.39 -0.90 -21.77
CA ARG A 226 -10.71 -2.18 -21.14
C ARG A 226 -10.51 -3.32 -22.14
N ILE A 227 -9.50 -4.15 -21.91
CA ILE A 227 -9.35 -5.40 -22.66
C ILE A 227 -10.39 -6.40 -22.17
N GLY A 228 -11.07 -7.06 -23.11
CA GLY A 228 -12.25 -7.90 -22.89
C GLY A 228 -13.55 -7.25 -23.39
N GLU A 229 -13.56 -5.93 -23.58
CA GLU A 229 -14.70 -5.18 -24.13
C GLU A 229 -14.30 -4.50 -25.43
N GLY A 230 -14.75 -5.03 -26.58
CA GLY A 230 -14.41 -4.50 -27.91
C GLY A 230 -12.99 -4.80 -28.40
N LYS A 231 -12.01 -4.96 -27.49
CA LYS A 231 -10.64 -5.39 -27.80
C LYS A 231 -10.27 -6.62 -26.97
N SER A 232 -9.79 -7.69 -27.61
CA SER A 232 -9.50 -8.98 -26.98
C SER A 232 -7.99 -9.23 -26.96
N ILE A 233 -7.57 -10.31 -26.30
CA ILE A 233 -6.17 -10.76 -26.34
C ILE A 233 -5.77 -11.13 -27.77
N ASP A 234 -6.65 -11.79 -28.54
CA ASP A 234 -6.37 -12.15 -29.94
C ASP A 234 -6.15 -10.91 -30.81
N HIS A 235 -6.91 -9.82 -30.56
CA HIS A 235 -6.69 -8.54 -31.23
C HIS A 235 -5.30 -7.98 -30.92
N LEU A 236 -4.83 -8.06 -29.67
CA LEU A 236 -3.47 -7.64 -29.31
C LEU A 236 -2.42 -8.50 -30.03
N LEU A 237 -2.57 -9.82 -30.06
CA LEU A 237 -1.62 -10.68 -30.77
C LEU A 237 -1.60 -10.38 -32.28
N ALA A 238 -2.78 -10.14 -32.88
CA ALA A 238 -2.90 -9.74 -34.29
C ALA A 238 -2.29 -8.35 -34.59
N GLU A 239 -2.25 -7.44 -33.61
CA GLU A 239 -1.57 -6.13 -33.71
C GLU A 239 -0.03 -6.25 -33.61
N GLY A 240 0.51 -7.46 -33.46
CA GLY A 240 1.95 -7.72 -33.46
C GLY A 240 2.61 -7.66 -32.08
N TYR A 241 1.83 -7.75 -30.99
CA TYR A 241 2.40 -7.99 -29.66
C TYR A 241 2.87 -9.45 -29.57
N ALA A 242 4.14 -9.65 -29.20
CA ALA A 242 4.75 -10.98 -29.11
C ALA A 242 4.29 -11.76 -27.87
N ALA A 243 3.84 -11.06 -26.83
CA ALA A 243 3.31 -11.64 -25.61
C ALA A 243 2.30 -10.70 -24.95
N VAL A 244 1.46 -11.27 -24.09
CA VAL A 244 0.49 -10.56 -23.26
C VAL A 244 0.65 -10.98 -21.80
N TYR A 245 0.79 -10.00 -20.91
CA TYR A 245 0.78 -10.19 -19.47
C TYR A 245 -0.54 -9.67 -18.88
N ILE A 246 -1.19 -10.46 -18.02
CA ILE A 246 -2.48 -10.12 -17.42
C ILE A 246 -2.27 -9.79 -15.93
N GLY A 247 -2.41 -8.51 -15.59
CA GLY A 247 -2.24 -7.95 -14.24
C GLY A 247 -3.45 -7.15 -13.78
N VAL A 248 -4.67 -7.64 -14.04
CA VAL A 248 -5.93 -6.92 -13.79
C VAL A 248 -6.35 -6.84 -12.31
N GLY A 249 -5.68 -7.59 -11.43
CA GLY A 249 -5.98 -7.63 -10.00
C GLY A 249 -7.33 -8.28 -9.66
N SER A 250 -7.76 -8.09 -8.40
CA SER A 250 -9.05 -8.56 -7.89
C SER A 250 -9.92 -7.35 -7.52
N GLY A 251 -10.65 -6.83 -8.52
CA GLY A 251 -11.48 -5.63 -8.36
C GLY A 251 -12.97 -5.89 -8.09
N ILE A 252 -13.36 -7.14 -7.87
CA ILE A 252 -14.75 -7.52 -7.57
C ILE A 252 -14.88 -7.65 -6.05
N ASP A 253 -15.72 -6.82 -5.44
CA ASP A 253 -15.99 -6.86 -4.01
C ASP A 253 -16.77 -8.12 -3.62
N ALA A 254 -16.53 -8.60 -2.41
CA ALA A 254 -17.35 -9.64 -1.81
C ALA A 254 -18.70 -9.04 -1.37
N ASN A 255 -19.79 -9.51 -1.96
CA ASN A 255 -21.12 -9.06 -1.60
C ASN A 255 -21.57 -9.62 -0.25
N MET A 256 -22.34 -8.83 0.48
CA MET A 256 -23.06 -9.27 1.67
C MET A 256 -24.50 -9.57 1.26
N ASP A 257 -24.87 -10.84 1.26
CA ASP A 257 -26.23 -11.28 0.89
C ASP A 257 -27.18 -11.12 2.07
N VAL A 258 -27.53 -9.86 2.35
CA VAL A 258 -28.46 -9.46 3.41
C VAL A 258 -29.51 -8.49 2.88
N PRO A 259 -30.75 -8.51 3.38
CA PRO A 259 -31.77 -7.57 2.93
C PRO A 259 -31.33 -6.11 3.10
N GLY A 260 -31.55 -5.30 2.07
CA GLY A 260 -31.25 -3.87 2.05
C GLY A 260 -29.79 -3.52 1.71
N ALA A 261 -28.95 -4.47 1.31
CA ALA A 261 -27.57 -4.21 0.88
C ALA A 261 -27.46 -3.34 -0.40
N ASP A 262 -28.57 -3.17 -1.12
CA ASP A 262 -28.74 -2.34 -2.31
C ASP A 262 -29.34 -0.95 -2.03
N LEU A 263 -29.64 -0.64 -0.75
CA LEU A 263 -30.22 0.64 -0.38
C LEU A 263 -29.28 1.81 -0.71
N PRO A 264 -29.81 2.96 -1.18
CA PRO A 264 -29.03 4.18 -1.33
C PRO A 264 -28.30 4.57 -0.04
N GLY A 265 -26.98 4.73 -0.14
CA GLY A 265 -26.10 5.01 1.00
C GLY A 265 -25.35 3.79 1.53
N VAL A 266 -25.62 2.58 1.01
CA VAL A 266 -24.75 1.42 1.16
C VAL A 266 -23.77 1.39 -0.01
N TYR A 267 -22.48 1.32 0.30
CA TYR A 267 -21.41 1.33 -0.70
C TYR A 267 -20.51 0.11 -0.50
N GLN A 268 -20.05 -0.46 -1.60
CA GLN A 268 -18.91 -1.36 -1.55
C GLN A 268 -17.65 -0.56 -1.22
N ALA A 269 -16.75 -1.15 -0.42
CA ALA A 269 -15.58 -0.45 0.09
C ALA A 269 -14.66 0.03 -1.05
N THR A 270 -14.46 -0.78 -2.09
CA THR A 270 -13.67 -0.40 -3.26
C THR A 270 -14.30 0.79 -3.98
N ASP A 271 -15.62 0.81 -4.20
CA ASP A 271 -16.29 1.96 -4.83
C ASP A 271 -16.16 3.24 -3.99
N TYR A 272 -16.38 3.13 -2.68
CA TYR A 272 -16.25 4.24 -1.74
C TYR A 272 -14.84 4.84 -1.79
N LEU A 273 -13.80 4.01 -1.69
CA LEU A 273 -12.41 4.45 -1.71
C LEU A 273 -12.01 5.04 -3.05
N ILE A 274 -12.35 4.39 -4.17
CA ILE A 274 -12.11 4.91 -5.51
C ILE A 274 -12.65 6.33 -5.64
N ARG A 275 -13.88 6.57 -5.19
CA ARG A 275 -14.56 7.86 -5.32
C ARG A 275 -14.09 8.90 -4.30
N SER A 276 -13.58 8.48 -3.14
CA SER A 276 -13.08 9.40 -2.10
C SER A 276 -11.61 9.79 -2.27
N ASN A 277 -10.81 8.99 -2.97
CA ASN A 277 -9.36 9.13 -2.99
C ASN A 277 -8.82 10.05 -4.09
N VAL A 278 -9.61 10.30 -5.14
CA VAL A 278 -9.17 11.04 -6.31
C VAL A 278 -10.20 12.06 -6.75
N ASP A 279 -9.74 13.04 -7.51
CA ASP A 279 -10.62 14.01 -8.15
C ASP A 279 -11.52 13.33 -9.19
N GLN A 280 -12.75 13.85 -9.36
CA GLN A 280 -13.73 13.30 -10.29
C GLN A 280 -13.23 13.28 -11.75
N SER A 281 -12.34 14.20 -12.13
CA SER A 281 -11.78 14.29 -13.48
C SER A 281 -11.00 13.05 -13.92
N ILE A 282 -10.48 12.26 -12.97
CA ILE A 282 -9.72 11.03 -13.26
C ILE A 282 -10.50 9.75 -12.91
N LEU A 283 -11.79 9.89 -12.57
CA LEU A 283 -12.70 8.76 -12.40
C LEU A 283 -13.35 8.37 -13.72
N PRO A 284 -13.64 7.06 -13.94
CA PRO A 284 -14.52 6.64 -15.01
C PRO A 284 -15.87 7.35 -14.90
N LYS A 285 -16.48 7.71 -16.05
CA LYS A 285 -17.75 8.47 -16.08
C LYS A 285 -18.84 7.88 -15.19
N ALA A 286 -18.96 6.55 -15.15
CA ALA A 286 -19.94 5.83 -14.31
C ALA A 286 -19.72 5.98 -12.79
N LYS A 287 -18.58 6.53 -12.35
CA LYS A 287 -18.21 6.72 -10.94
C LYS A 287 -18.10 8.19 -10.53
N GLN A 288 -18.42 9.13 -11.42
CA GLN A 288 -18.30 10.57 -11.13
C GLN A 288 -19.44 11.13 -10.28
N GLU A 289 -20.43 10.30 -9.90
CA GLU A 289 -21.46 10.71 -8.97
C GLU A 289 -20.87 11.01 -7.58
N SER A 290 -21.40 12.04 -6.92
CA SER A 290 -20.96 12.43 -5.58
C SER A 290 -21.26 11.34 -4.55
N LEU A 291 -20.30 11.06 -3.66
CA LEU A 291 -20.54 10.22 -2.48
C LEU A 291 -21.46 10.97 -1.51
N ALA A 292 -22.41 10.26 -0.92
CA ALA A 292 -23.22 10.86 0.13
C ALA A 292 -22.39 10.96 1.42
N ASN A 293 -22.19 12.18 1.92
CA ASN A 293 -21.54 12.41 3.20
C ASN A 293 -22.55 12.17 4.33
N GLY A 294 -22.55 10.95 4.88
CA GLY A 294 -23.36 10.60 6.05
C GLY A 294 -22.75 11.16 7.34
N ARG A 295 -23.61 11.64 8.26
CA ARG A 295 -23.17 12.07 9.60
C ARG A 295 -22.72 10.89 10.46
N ARG A 296 -23.37 9.74 10.31
CA ARG A 296 -23.01 8.48 10.98
C ARG A 296 -22.73 7.42 9.94
N ILE A 297 -21.53 6.86 9.97
CA ILE A 297 -21.06 5.86 9.00
C ILE A 297 -20.73 4.56 9.73
N VAL A 298 -21.19 3.46 9.16
CA VAL A 298 -20.83 2.11 9.56
C VAL A 298 -19.92 1.52 8.49
N VAL A 299 -18.75 1.03 8.89
CA VAL A 299 -17.84 0.27 8.03
C VAL A 299 -17.88 -1.18 8.48
N VAL A 300 -18.18 -2.10 7.57
CA VAL A 300 -18.25 -3.54 7.89
C VAL A 300 -17.00 -4.24 7.39
N GLY A 301 -16.23 -4.84 8.29
CA GLY A 301 -15.00 -5.57 7.98
C GLY A 301 -13.85 -5.20 8.92
N GLY A 302 -12.75 -5.96 8.85
CA GLY A 302 -11.59 -5.79 9.72
C GLY A 302 -10.24 -5.77 8.99
N GLY A 303 -10.22 -5.69 7.66
CA GLY A 303 -8.98 -5.61 6.87
C GLY A 303 -8.44 -4.19 6.74
N ASP A 304 -7.32 -4.04 6.04
CA ASP A 304 -6.74 -2.72 5.74
C ASP A 304 -7.72 -1.80 5.01
N THR A 305 -8.52 -2.36 4.09
CA THR A 305 -9.60 -1.63 3.41
C THR A 305 -10.61 -1.02 4.38
N ALA A 306 -10.93 -1.72 5.48
CA ALA A 306 -11.85 -1.18 6.48
C ALA A 306 -11.22 0.00 7.22
N SER A 307 -9.95 -0.11 7.63
CA SER A 307 -9.20 1.00 8.22
C SER A 307 -9.11 2.22 7.30
N ASP A 308 -8.86 2.00 6.01
CA ASP A 308 -8.84 3.06 5.00
C ASP A 308 -10.22 3.74 4.87
N CYS A 309 -11.31 2.97 4.83
CA CYS A 309 -12.68 3.51 4.82
C CYS A 309 -12.99 4.33 6.08
N LEU A 310 -12.65 3.82 7.27
CA LEU A 310 -12.90 4.50 8.55
C LEU A 310 -12.22 5.88 8.58
N ARG A 311 -10.94 5.90 8.22
CA ARG A 311 -10.09 7.09 8.27
C ARG A 311 -10.44 8.11 7.18
N SER A 312 -10.87 7.64 6.00
CA SER A 312 -11.41 8.49 4.95
C SER A 312 -12.77 9.10 5.34
N ALA A 313 -13.67 8.31 5.94
CA ALA A 313 -14.96 8.80 6.42
C ALA A 313 -14.83 9.95 7.45
N LEU A 314 -13.91 9.80 8.41
CA LEU A 314 -13.62 10.83 9.40
C LEU A 314 -13.13 12.14 8.74
N ARG A 315 -12.24 12.04 7.74
CA ARG A 315 -11.72 13.21 6.99
C ARG A 315 -12.76 13.86 6.08
N LEU A 316 -13.76 13.10 5.64
CA LEU A 316 -14.90 13.63 4.88
C LEU A 316 -15.97 14.29 5.78
N GLY A 317 -15.71 14.38 7.09
CA GLY A 317 -16.56 15.11 8.04
C GLY A 317 -17.67 14.29 8.68
N ALA A 318 -17.57 12.95 8.68
CA ALA A 318 -18.48 12.12 9.46
C ALA A 318 -18.30 12.40 10.97
N GLU A 319 -19.42 12.55 11.69
CA GLU A 319 -19.43 12.82 13.13
C GLU A 319 -19.20 11.56 13.95
N GLU A 320 -19.70 10.42 13.48
CA GLU A 320 -19.54 9.11 14.11
C GLU A 320 -19.18 8.08 13.06
N VAL A 321 -18.09 7.36 13.27
CA VAL A 321 -17.63 6.31 12.38
C VAL A 321 -17.39 5.05 13.21
N THR A 322 -18.17 4.00 12.93
CA THR A 322 -18.10 2.73 13.65
C THR A 322 -17.72 1.59 12.73
N CYS A 323 -16.68 0.85 13.13
CA CYS A 323 -16.31 -0.44 12.56
C CYS A 323 -17.16 -1.55 13.17
N LEU A 324 -17.85 -2.33 12.34
CA LEU A 324 -18.49 -3.58 12.73
C LEU A 324 -17.63 -4.75 12.26
N TYR A 325 -17.15 -5.55 13.22
CA TYR A 325 -16.36 -6.72 12.92
C TYR A 325 -16.90 -7.95 13.63
N ARG A 326 -17.09 -9.03 12.88
CA ARG A 326 -17.74 -10.26 13.35
C ARG A 326 -16.90 -11.12 14.30
N ARG A 327 -15.61 -10.80 14.46
CA ARG A 327 -14.67 -11.50 15.37
C ARG A 327 -14.11 -10.52 16.40
N THR A 328 -13.10 -10.94 17.17
CA THR A 328 -12.44 -10.07 18.13
C THR A 328 -11.33 -9.25 17.48
N GLU A 329 -10.70 -8.37 18.24
CA GLU A 329 -9.53 -7.62 17.77
C GLU A 329 -8.35 -8.54 17.38
N ALA A 330 -8.19 -9.67 18.06
CA ALA A 330 -7.05 -10.57 17.83
C ALA A 330 -7.11 -11.26 16.46
N GLU A 331 -8.31 -11.55 15.95
CA GLU A 331 -8.51 -12.14 14.61
C GLU A 331 -8.62 -11.09 13.50
N MET A 332 -8.38 -9.80 13.80
CA MET A 332 -8.53 -8.73 12.82
C MET A 332 -7.36 -8.79 11.80
N PRO A 333 -7.65 -8.94 10.49
CA PRO A 333 -6.58 -9.10 9.49
C PRO A 333 -5.85 -7.78 9.15
N GLY A 334 -6.47 -6.63 9.38
CA GLY A 334 -5.86 -5.33 9.15
C GLY A 334 -4.74 -5.02 10.13
N GLY A 335 -3.72 -4.29 9.66
CA GLY A 335 -2.53 -3.97 10.44
C GLY A 335 -2.85 -3.26 11.76
N LYS A 336 -2.14 -3.64 12.84
CA LYS A 336 -2.29 -3.02 14.16
C LYS A 336 -2.05 -1.51 14.11
N LYS A 337 -1.02 -1.09 13.38
CA LYS A 337 -0.68 0.32 13.12
C LYS A 337 -1.89 1.12 12.60
N ASP A 338 -2.51 0.70 11.50
CA ASP A 338 -3.62 1.44 10.89
C ASP A 338 -4.88 1.44 11.78
N ARG A 339 -5.13 0.35 12.51
CA ARG A 339 -6.21 0.29 13.49
C ARG A 339 -6.01 1.27 14.65
N THR A 340 -4.80 1.36 15.19
CA THR A 340 -4.46 2.32 16.26
C THR A 340 -4.67 3.75 15.77
N LEU A 341 -4.16 4.09 14.59
CA LEU A 341 -4.35 5.42 13.99
C LEU A 341 -5.84 5.76 13.78
N ALA A 342 -6.65 4.79 13.33
CA ALA A 342 -8.09 5.00 13.17
C ALA A 342 -8.78 5.28 14.51
N ARG A 343 -8.41 4.58 15.60
CA ARG A 343 -8.96 4.84 16.95
C ARG A 343 -8.56 6.20 17.49
N GLU A 344 -7.29 6.59 17.33
CA GLU A 344 -6.80 7.93 17.70
C GLU A 344 -7.57 9.04 16.97
N GLU A 345 -7.92 8.80 15.71
CA GLU A 345 -8.69 9.71 14.87
C GLU A 345 -10.20 9.71 15.20
N GLY A 346 -10.66 8.83 16.11
CA GLY A 346 -12.04 8.81 16.63
C GLY A 346 -12.92 7.66 16.13
N ALA A 347 -12.38 6.70 15.36
CA ALA A 347 -13.13 5.54 14.92
C ALA A 347 -13.48 4.61 16.10
N GLN A 348 -14.76 4.24 16.20
CA GLN A 348 -15.26 3.29 17.18
C GLN A 348 -15.25 1.87 16.63
N TYR A 349 -15.16 0.87 17.50
CA TYR A 349 -15.13 -0.54 17.10
C TYR A 349 -16.17 -1.33 17.89
N ARG A 350 -17.00 -2.09 17.17
CA ARG A 350 -17.88 -3.11 17.74
C ARG A 350 -17.46 -4.48 17.21
N PHE A 351 -16.80 -5.21 18.09
CA PHE A 351 -16.38 -6.58 17.86
C PHE A 351 -17.53 -7.55 18.06
N LEU A 352 -17.36 -8.77 17.55
CA LEU A 352 -18.38 -9.81 17.60
C LEU A 352 -19.74 -9.31 17.13
N THR A 353 -19.76 -8.48 16.08
CA THR A 353 -20.97 -7.85 15.57
C THR A 353 -21.08 -8.11 14.06
N GLN A 354 -22.16 -8.78 13.65
CA GLN A 354 -22.40 -9.15 12.25
C GLN A 354 -23.71 -8.50 11.77
N PRO A 355 -23.67 -7.64 10.73
CA PRO A 355 -24.88 -7.14 10.09
C PRO A 355 -25.70 -8.27 9.47
N VAL A 356 -27.03 -8.18 9.63
CA VAL A 356 -28.00 -9.13 9.04
C VAL A 356 -29.08 -8.45 8.20
N ARG A 357 -29.25 -7.13 8.32
CA ARG A 357 -30.17 -6.34 7.49
C ARG A 357 -29.85 -4.85 7.55
N PHE A 358 -29.94 -4.18 6.42
CA PHE A 358 -29.96 -2.71 6.35
C PHE A 358 -31.41 -2.23 6.21
N VAL A 359 -31.75 -1.18 6.95
CA VAL A 359 -33.15 -0.70 7.08
C VAL A 359 -33.29 0.67 6.43
N ALA A 360 -34.23 0.78 5.50
CA ALA A 360 -34.56 2.03 4.83
C ALA A 360 -35.25 3.02 5.79
N GLY A 361 -34.87 4.28 5.70
CA GLY A 361 -35.56 5.40 6.34
C GLY A 361 -36.74 5.88 5.51
N VAL A 362 -37.36 6.98 5.98
CA VAL A 362 -38.51 7.61 5.32
C VAL A 362 -38.20 8.16 3.93
N ASP A 363 -36.93 8.48 3.65
CA ASP A 363 -36.43 8.97 2.37
C ASP A 363 -35.95 7.85 1.44
N GLY A 364 -36.13 6.59 1.84
CA GLY A 364 -35.69 5.40 1.10
C GLY A 364 -34.18 5.12 1.19
N ARG A 365 -33.41 5.92 1.93
CA ARG A 365 -31.96 5.71 2.14
C ARG A 365 -31.72 4.83 3.36
N VAL A 366 -30.53 4.23 3.47
CA VAL A 366 -30.16 3.48 4.67
C VAL A 366 -30.18 4.39 5.90
N SER A 367 -30.88 3.95 6.96
CA SER A 367 -31.04 4.72 8.20
C SER A 367 -30.62 3.94 9.46
N ALA A 368 -30.65 2.61 9.38
CA ALA A 368 -30.21 1.73 10.46
C ALA A 368 -29.63 0.43 9.91
N VAL A 369 -28.85 -0.26 10.74
CA VAL A 369 -28.32 -1.61 10.48
C VAL A 369 -28.71 -2.51 11.66
N GLU A 370 -29.36 -3.62 11.35
CA GLU A 370 -29.66 -4.68 12.31
C GLU A 370 -28.48 -5.64 12.35
N CYS A 371 -28.01 -5.95 13.56
CA CYS A 371 -26.84 -6.78 13.78
C CYS A 371 -27.12 -7.90 14.78
N LEU A 372 -26.43 -9.02 14.61
CA LEU A 372 -26.33 -10.07 15.61
C LEU A 372 -25.06 -9.88 16.44
N GLN A 373 -25.19 -10.16 17.74
CA GLN A 373 -24.03 -10.38 18.61
C GLN A 373 -23.51 -11.80 18.36
N CYS A 374 -22.21 -11.92 18.12
CA CYS A 374 -21.52 -13.17 17.81
C CYS A 374 -20.78 -13.70 19.04
N GLU A 375 -20.44 -14.98 18.99
CA GLU A 375 -19.45 -15.62 19.86
C GLU A 375 -18.47 -16.37 18.97
N LEU A 376 -17.21 -16.50 19.39
CA LEU A 376 -16.23 -17.27 18.64
C LEU A 376 -16.53 -18.77 18.76
N GLY A 377 -16.47 -19.48 17.64
CA GLY A 377 -16.43 -20.93 17.60
C GLY A 377 -15.02 -21.46 17.43
N GLU A 378 -14.89 -22.77 17.18
CA GLU A 378 -13.63 -23.37 16.77
C GLU A 378 -13.17 -22.82 15.40
N PRO A 379 -11.85 -22.70 15.17
CA PRO A 379 -11.32 -22.27 13.88
C PRO A 379 -11.82 -23.15 12.73
N ASP A 380 -12.21 -22.53 11.62
CA ASP A 380 -12.52 -23.22 10.37
C ASP A 380 -11.25 -23.70 9.65
N ASP A 381 -11.42 -24.38 8.51
CA ASP A 381 -10.31 -24.93 7.69
C ASP A 381 -9.31 -23.86 7.19
N SER A 382 -9.68 -22.57 7.21
CA SER A 382 -8.77 -21.46 6.90
C SER A 382 -8.03 -20.92 8.13
N GLY A 383 -8.15 -21.63 9.28
CA GLY A 383 -7.52 -21.31 10.55
C GLY A 383 -8.20 -20.14 11.27
N ARG A 384 -9.51 -19.97 11.07
CA ARG A 384 -10.20 -18.69 11.20
C ARG A 384 -11.49 -18.74 11.99
#